data_AF-A0A7Y2P3G7-F1
#
_entry.id   AF-A0A7Y2P3G7-F1
#
_cell.length_a   1.000
_cell.length_b   1.000
_cell.length_c   1.000
_cell.angle_alpha   90.00
_cell.angle_beta   90.00
_cell.angle_gamma   90.00
#
_symmetry.space_group_name_H-M   'P 1'
#
loop_
_entity.id
_entity.type
_entity.pdbx_description
1 polymer ?
#
loop_
_entity_poly.entity_id
_entity_poly.type
_entity_poly.pdbx_seq_one_letter_code
_entity_poly.pdbx_strand_id
1 'polypeptide(L)'
;MNGSEIIKELTNPISDLISDEIYELLRTRGLIHERAVRDYKIRKKFKQLRAQKFRTGDAIDSLREEYPYLQFDTIRKIVHNPPKQLSV
;
A
#
# COMPACT_ATOMS: atom_id res chain seq x y z
N MET A 1 -27.88 -6.98 -27.92
CA MET A 1 -27.09 -7.58 -26.82
C MET A 1 -26.17 -6.48 -26.30
N ASN A 2 -26.61 -5.75 -25.28
CA ASN A 2 -25.82 -4.67 -24.71
C ASN A 2 -24.90 -5.30 -23.66
N GLY A 3 -23.67 -5.61 -24.08
CA GLY A 3 -22.61 -5.98 -23.16
C GLY A 3 -22.27 -4.75 -22.33
N SER A 4 -22.78 -4.69 -21.10
CA SER A 4 -22.23 -3.83 -20.08
C SER A 4 -20.81 -4.30 -19.84
N GLU A 5 -19.85 -3.66 -20.50
CA GLU A 5 -18.45 -3.73 -20.10
C GLU A 5 -18.41 -3.29 -18.64
N ILE A 6 -18.23 -4.24 -17.74
CA ILE A 6 -17.92 -3.97 -16.36
C ILE A 6 -16.57 -3.24 -16.44
N ILE A 7 -16.60 -1.91 -16.38
CA ILE A 7 -15.41 -1.10 -16.12
C ILE A 7 -15.00 -1.51 -14.71
N LYS A 8 -14.19 -2.55 -14.63
CA LYS A 8 -13.52 -2.94 -13.40
C LYS A 8 -12.58 -1.78 -13.15
N GLU A 9 -12.90 -0.91 -12.18
CA GLU A 9 -11.95 0.05 -11.65
C GLU A 9 -10.77 -0.76 -11.10
N LEU A 10 -9.78 -0.99 -11.95
CA LEU A 10 -8.53 -1.62 -11.58
C LEU A 10 -7.78 -0.61 -10.73
N THR A 11 -8.02 -0.67 -9.43
CA THR A 11 -7.32 0.17 -8.46
C THR A 11 -5.92 -0.40 -8.24
N ASN A 12 -5.03 -0.17 -9.22
CA ASN A 12 -3.61 -0.45 -9.08
C ASN A 12 -3.05 0.32 -7.88
N PRO A 13 -2.71 -0.38 -6.77
CA PRO A 13 -2.30 0.26 -5.53
C PRO A 13 -0.90 0.89 -5.61
N ILE A 14 -0.17 0.65 -6.70
CA ILE A 14 1.19 1.13 -6.96
C ILE A 14 1.26 1.76 -8.36
N SER A 15 0.19 2.43 -8.79
CA SER A 15 0.10 3.12 -10.09
C SER A 15 1.13 4.22 -10.30
N ASP A 16 1.73 4.73 -9.22
CA ASP A 16 2.86 5.65 -9.30
C ASP A 16 4.21 4.97 -9.56
N LEU A 17 4.26 3.64 -9.57
CA LEU A 17 5.46 2.85 -9.87
C LEU A 17 5.36 2.12 -11.21
N ILE A 18 4.19 1.55 -11.53
CA ILE A 18 3.96 0.76 -12.74
C ILE A 18 2.54 0.98 -13.27
N SER A 19 2.33 0.79 -14.58
CA SER A 19 1.00 0.89 -15.17
C SER A 19 0.07 -0.24 -14.70
N ASP A 20 -1.23 -0.03 -14.85
CA ASP A 20 -2.27 -0.98 -14.43
C ASP A 20 -2.13 -2.31 -15.17
N GLU A 21 -1.81 -2.26 -16.46
CA GLU A 21 -1.55 -3.45 -17.28
C GLU A 21 -0.40 -4.30 -16.70
N ILE A 22 0.71 -3.66 -16.33
CA ILE A 22 1.86 -4.35 -15.76
C ILE A 22 1.54 -4.89 -14.36
N TYR A 23 0.81 -4.12 -13.54
CA TYR A 23 0.36 -4.60 -12.24
C TYR A 23 -0.51 -5.86 -12.36
N GLU A 24 -1.49 -5.86 -13.27
CA GLU A 24 -2.35 -7.02 -13.51
C GLU A 24 -1.56 -8.23 -14.01
N LEU A 25 -0.64 -8.03 -14.96
CA LEU A 25 0.22 -9.10 -15.47
C LEU A 25 1.04 -9.73 -14.34
N LEU A 26 1.70 -8.92 -13.52
CA LEU A 26 2.54 -9.44 -12.43
C LEU A 26 1.68 -10.10 -11.34
N ARG A 27 0.53 -9.51 -10.99
CA ARG A 27 -0.39 -10.05 -9.98
C ARG A 27 -0.95 -11.41 -10.40
N THR A 28 -1.44 -11.54 -11.62
CA THR A 28 -2.02 -12.80 -12.14
C THR A 28 -0.99 -13.92 -12.27
N ARG A 29 0.29 -13.58 -12.40
CA ARG A 29 1.42 -14.53 -12.40
C ARG A 29 1.96 -14.84 -11.00
N GLY A 30 1.37 -14.29 -9.94
CA GLY A 30 1.85 -14.50 -8.57
C GLY A 30 3.19 -13.81 -8.25
N LEU A 31 3.60 -12.84 -9.07
CA LEU A 31 4.86 -12.10 -8.92
C LEU A 31 4.71 -10.84 -8.03
N ILE A 32 3.50 -10.55 -7.56
CA ILE A 32 3.21 -9.47 -6.61
C ILE A 32 2.83 -10.07 -5.27
N HIS A 33 3.56 -9.67 -4.21
CA HIS A 33 3.19 -10.00 -2.85
C HIS A 33 2.26 -8.93 -2.26
N GLU A 34 1.00 -9.29 -2.00
CA GLU A 34 -0.02 -8.39 -1.43
C GLU A 34 0.43 -7.70 -0.13
N ARG A 35 1.16 -8.44 0.73
CA ARG A 35 1.74 -7.90 1.96
C ARG A 35 2.71 -6.74 1.67
N ALA A 36 3.59 -6.89 0.68
CA ALA A 36 4.57 -5.86 0.33
C ALA A 36 3.88 -4.62 -0.25
N VAL A 37 2.84 -4.82 -1.07
CA VAL A 37 1.99 -3.76 -1.62
C VAL A 37 1.28 -2.99 -0.50
N ARG A 38 0.65 -3.70 0.45
CA ARG A 38 0.02 -3.08 1.61
C ARG A 38 1.02 -2.26 2.43
N ASP A 39 2.17 -2.84 2.75
CA ASP A 39 3.19 -2.18 3.55
C ASP A 39 3.73 -0.93 2.84
N TYR A 40 3.81 -0.96 1.50
CA TYR A 40 4.11 0.23 0.69
C TYR A 40 3.04 1.31 0.82
N LYS A 41 1.75 0.97 0.69
CA LYS A 41 0.63 1.92 0.87
C LYS A 41 0.67 2.59 2.26
N ILE A 42 0.86 1.78 3.30
CA ILE A 42 0.98 2.26 4.69
C ILE A 42 2.13 3.26 4.82
N ARG A 43 3.31 2.94 4.28
CA ARG A 43 4.46 3.87 4.29
C ARG A 43 4.19 5.16 3.54
N LYS A 44 3.54 5.09 2.37
CA LYS A 44 3.19 6.26 1.56
C LYS A 44 2.24 7.19 2.32
N LYS A 45 1.17 6.64 2.88
CA LYS A 45 0.19 7.39 3.67
C LYS A 45 0.80 7.96 4.95
N PHE A 46 1.62 7.19 5.67
CA PHE A 46 2.36 7.68 6.83
C PHE A 46 3.21 8.91 6.49
N LYS A 47 3.96 8.87 5.38
CA LYS A 47 4.76 10.03 4.92
C LYS A 47 3.88 11.26 4.65
N GLN A 48 2.70 11.07 4.04
CA GLN A 48 1.75 12.17 3.81
C GLN A 48 1.24 12.77 5.12
N LEU A 49 0.86 11.94 6.10
CA LEU A 49 0.41 12.40 7.42
C LEU A 49 1.52 13.18 8.16
N ARG A 50 2.76 12.69 8.08
CA ARG A 50 3.93 13.38 8.64
C ARG A 50 4.21 14.72 7.96
N ALA A 51 3.99 14.83 6.64
CA ALA A 51 4.09 16.10 5.92
C ALA A 51 3.01 17.10 6.37
N GLN A 52 1.84 16.62 6.78
CA GLN A 52 0.76 17.41 7.38
C GLN A 52 0.97 17.73 8.87
N LYS A 53 2.17 17.46 9.42
CA LYS A 53 2.56 17.72 10.81
C LYS A 53 1.79 16.92 11.89
N PHE A 54 1.15 15.81 11.52
CA PHE A 54 0.60 14.86 12.51
C PHE A 54 1.72 14.31 13.38
N ARG A 55 1.48 14.12 14.69
CA ARG A 55 2.43 13.44 15.57
C ARG A 55 2.54 11.97 15.15
N THR A 56 3.65 11.32 15.50
CA THR A 56 3.92 9.94 15.08
C THR A 56 2.85 8.97 15.59
N GLY A 57 2.45 9.10 16.85
CA GLY A 57 1.38 8.29 17.44
C GLY A 57 0.06 8.47 16.69
N ASP A 58 -0.39 9.73 16.57
CA ASP A 58 -1.62 10.09 15.86
C ASP A 58 -1.64 9.57 14.41
N ALA A 59 -0.52 9.70 13.69
CA ALA A 59 -0.42 9.18 12.32
C ALA A 59 -0.52 7.65 12.26
N ILE A 60 0.01 6.93 13.26
CA ILE A 60 -0.11 5.47 13.35
C ILE A 60 -1.54 5.07 13.73
N ASP A 61 -2.19 5.80 14.64
CA ASP A 61 -3.60 5.55 15.01
C ASP A 61 -4.54 5.81 13.82
N SER A 62 -4.34 6.87 13.03
CA SER A 62 -5.11 7.09 11.80
C SER A 62 -4.92 5.95 10.78
N LEU A 63 -3.71 5.42 10.64
CA LEU A 63 -3.47 4.24 9.80
C LEU A 63 -4.17 3.00 10.36
N ARG A 64 -4.31 2.87 11.67
CA ARG A 64 -5.01 1.75 12.30
C ARG A 64 -6.51 1.80 12.00
N GLU A 65 -7.10 2.98 11.85
CA GLU A 65 -8.50 3.11 11.41
C GLU A 65 -8.70 2.53 9.99
N GLU A 66 -7.75 2.74 9.08
CA GLU A 66 -7.76 2.17 7.72
C GLU A 66 -7.41 0.66 7.69
N TYR A 67 -6.60 0.20 8.63
CA TYR A 67 -6.12 -1.17 8.73
C TYR A 67 -6.39 -1.76 10.13
N PRO A 68 -7.67 -1.96 10.53
CA PRO A 68 -8.05 -2.30 11.92
C PRO A 68 -7.56 -3.68 12.37
N TYR A 69 -7.20 -4.54 11.42
CA TYR A 69 -6.61 -5.86 11.69
C TYR A 69 -5.11 -5.79 12.04
N LEU A 70 -4.46 -4.64 11.87
CA LEU A 70 -3.06 -4.44 12.24
C LEU A 70 -2.96 -3.80 13.64
N GLN A 71 -2.13 -4.39 14.48
CA GLN A 71 -1.78 -3.81 15.77
C GLN A 71 -0.92 -2.54 15.59
N PHE A 72 -0.99 -1.61 16.54
CA PHE A 72 -0.19 -0.37 16.54
C PHE A 72 1.30 -0.65 16.31
N ASP A 73 1.85 -1.62 17.05
CA ASP A 73 3.25 -2.02 16.92
C ASP A 73 3.61 -2.61 15.55
N THR A 74 2.65 -3.26 14.89
CA THR A 74 2.84 -3.79 13.55
C THR A 74 2.95 -2.64 12.54
N ILE A 75 2.06 -1.66 12.62
CA ILE A 75 2.12 -0.46 11.77
C ILE A 75 3.42 0.31 12.04
N ARG A 76 3.78 0.51 13.32
CA ARG A 76 5.05 1.13 13.73
C ARG A 76 6.26 0.45 13.08
N LYS A 77 6.33 -0.89 13.10
CA LYS A 77 7.40 -1.65 12.44
C LYS A 77 7.40 -1.43 10.92
N ILE A 78 6.23 -1.45 10.28
CA ILE A 78 6.11 -1.23 8.83
C ILE A 78 6.64 0.14 8.40
N VAL A 79 6.32 1.19 9.16
CA VAL A 79 6.66 2.58 8.79
C VAL A 79 8.12 2.93 9.10
N HIS A 80 8.71 2.34 10.14
CA HIS A 80 10.09 2.61 10.54
C HIS A 80 11.12 1.64 9.96
N ASN A 81 10.73 0.42 9.60
CA ASN A 81 11.63 -0.59 9.03
C ASN A 81 11.25 -0.86 7.57
N PRO A 82 11.66 -0.01 6.61
CA PRO A 82 11.47 -0.29 5.19
C PRO A 82 12.18 -1.61 4.81
N PRO A 83 11.77 -2.26 3.70
CA PRO A 83 12.45 -3.45 3.21
C PRO A 83 13.96 -3.17 3.12
N LYS A 84 14.78 -4.08 3.63
CA LYS A 84 16.23 -3.98 3.48
C LYS A 84 16.50 -3.81 1.98
N GLN A 85 17.26 -2.77 1.61
CA GLN A 85 17.82 -2.73 0.27
C GLN A 85 18.56 -4.05 0.08
N LEU A 86 18.23 -4.78 -0.99
CA LEU A 86 19.04 -5.91 -1.42
C LEU A 86 20.43 -5.33 -1.65
N SER A 87 21.36 -5.63 -0.76
CA SER A 87 22.77 -5.40 -0.99
C SER A 87 23.15 -6.31 -2.14
N VAL A 88 23.22 -5.71 -3.33
CA VAL A 88 23.76 -6.34 -4.55
C VAL A 88 25.27 -6.40 -4.42
#